data_AF-A0A661E1Z7-F1
#
_entry.id   AF-A0A661E1Z7-F1
#
_cell.length_a   1.000
_cell.length_b   1.000
_cell.length_c   1.000
_cell.angle_alpha   90.00
_cell.angle_beta   90.00
_cell.angle_gamma   90.00
#
_symmetry.space_group_name_H-M   'P 1'
#
loop_
_entity.id
_entity.type
_entity.pdbx_description
1 polymer ?
#
loop_
_entity_poly.entity_id
_entity_poly.type
_entity_poly.pdbx_seq_one_letter_code
_entity_poly.pdbx_strand_id
1 'polypeptide(L)' 'MQISDMVMHVDNFLGENTRRNIEKALTAKKGVIHAHFNERRPHLMLVSYDTERTSSFEVLAQMMGQQVRAERIG' A
#
# COMPACT_ATOMS: atom_id res chain seq x y z
N MET A 1 19.63 -6.14 1.26
CA MET A 1 18.37 -5.63 0.72
C MET A 1 17.39 -6.79 0.65
N GLN A 2 16.45 -6.85 1.60
CA GLN A 2 15.42 -7.90 1.64
C GLN A 2 14.08 -7.31 1.22
N ILE A 3 13.59 -7.73 0.06
CA ILE A 3 12.31 -7.24 -0.47
C ILE A 3 11.22 -8.22 -0.07
N SER A 4 10.14 -7.69 0.49
CA SER A 4 8.91 -8.44 0.72
C SER A 4 7.75 -7.75 0.02
N ASP A 5 6.86 -8.57 -0.52
CA ASP A 5 5.61 -8.12 -1.12
C ASP A 5 4.47 -8.36 -0.14
N MET A 6 3.54 -7.40 -0.06
CA MET A 6 2.30 -7.54 0.69
C MET A 6 1.12 -7.10 -0.16
N VAL A 7 -0.01 -7.78 0.04
CA VAL A 7 -1.30 -7.39 -0.54
C VAL A 7 -2.13 -6.71 0.55
N MET A 8 -2.58 -5.50 0.25
CA MET A 8 -3.52 -4.76 1.09
C MET A 8 -4.87 -4.69 0.40
N HIS A 9 -5.91 -5.07 1.14
CA HIS A 9 -7.27 -4.76 0.77
C HIS A 9 -7.57 -3.31 1.16
N VAL A 10 -8.06 -2.54 0.21
CA VAL A 10 -8.41 -1.13 0.34
C VAL A 10 -9.88 -1.00 -0.03
N ASP A 11 -10.64 -0.33 0.83
CA ASP A 11 -12.09 -0.22 0.66
C ASP A 11 -12.49 0.28 -0.74
N ASN A 12 -13.43 -0.42 -1.39
CA ASN A 12 -13.72 -0.29 -2.83
C ASN A 12 -14.40 1.04 -3.23
N PHE A 13 -14.61 1.95 -2.28
CA PHE A 13 -15.25 3.26 -2.48
C PHE A 13 -14.28 4.37 -2.92
N LEU A 14 -12.99 4.08 -3.09
CA LEU A 14 -12.02 5.09 -3.52
C LEU A 14 -12.12 5.34 -5.02
N GLY A 15 -12.35 6.59 -5.40
CA GLY A 15 -12.25 7.05 -6.79
C GLY A 15 -10.81 6.97 -7.31
N GLU A 16 -10.66 7.00 -8.63
CA GLU A 16 -9.37 6.85 -9.33
C GLU A 16 -8.31 7.87 -8.89
N ASN A 17 -8.73 9.12 -8.63
CA ASN A 17 -7.84 10.17 -8.11
C ASN A 17 -7.32 9.84 -6.70
N THR A 18 -8.16 9.28 -5.84
CA THR A 18 -7.75 8.88 -4.49
C THR A 18 -6.76 7.72 -4.54
N ARG A 19 -7.00 6.73 -5.42
CA ARG A 19 -6.06 5.61 -5.63
C ARG A 19 -4.69 6.10 -6.08
N ARG A 20 -4.63 6.97 -7.10
CA ARG A 20 -3.36 7.58 -7.55
C ARG A 20 -2.65 8.37 -6.46
N ASN A 21 -3.40 9.09 -5.63
CA ASN A 21 -2.81 9.83 -4.50
C ASN A 21 -2.20 8.87 -3.47
N ILE A 22 -2.85 7.74 -3.20
CA ILE A 22 -2.36 6.69 -2.30
C ILE A 22 -1.11 6.03 -2.86
N GLU A 23 -1.10 5.66 -4.15
CA GLU A 23 0.08 5.09 -4.81
C GLU A 23 1.29 6.01 -4.70
N LYS A 24 1.09 7.30 -5.00
CA LYS A 24 2.15 8.32 -4.86
C LYS A 24 2.59 8.49 -3.41
N ALA A 25 1.65 8.53 -2.48
CA ALA A 25 1.95 8.72 -1.06
C ALA A 25 2.76 7.54 -0.49
N LEU A 26 2.45 6.30 -0.88
CA LEU A 26 3.18 5.11 -0.47
C LEU A 26 4.53 4.98 -1.17
N THR A 27 4.58 5.21 -2.48
CA THR A 27 5.85 5.15 -3.25
C THR A 27 6.85 6.21 -2.78
N ALA A 28 6.38 7.37 -2.30
CA ALA A 28 7.24 8.40 -1.73
C ALA A 28 7.81 8.03 -0.34
N LYS A 29 7.39 6.92 0.28
CA LYS A 29 7.89 6.52 1.60
C LYS A 29 9.23 5.81 1.53
N LYS A 30 10.09 6.17 2.46
CA LYS A 30 11.40 5.54 2.64
C LYS A 30 11.22 4.08 3.03
N GLY A 31 11.75 3.17 2.21
CA GLY A 31 11.62 1.72 2.42
C GLY A 31 10.54 1.07 1.57
N VAL A 32 9.61 1.83 0.99
CA VAL A 32 8.72 1.31 -0.06
C VAL A 32 9.46 1.36 -1.40
N ILE A 33 9.49 0.23 -2.09
CA ILE A 33 10.11 0.08 -3.40
C ILE A 33 9.07 0.30 -4.49
N HIS A 34 7.88 -0.28 -4.32
CA HIS A 34 6.81 -0.16 -5.29
C HIS A 34 5.44 -0.26 -4.62
N ALA A 35 4.47 0.51 -5.09
CA ALA A 35 3.12 0.55 -4.53
C ALA A 35 2.11 0.86 -5.65
N HIS A 36 1.25 -0.09 -5.98
CA HIS A 36 0.27 0.05 -7.06
C HIS A 36 -1.02 -0.74 -6.79
N PHE A 37 -2.13 -0.23 -7.31
CA PHE A 37 -3.40 -0.95 -7.32
C PHE A 37 -3.45 -1.97 -8.45
N ASN A 38 -4.17 -3.07 -8.21
CA ASN A 38 -4.39 -4.09 -9.21
C ASN A 38 -5.48 -3.64 -10.21
N GLU A 39 -5.17 -3.65 -11.51
CA GLU A 39 -6.10 -3.27 -12.58
C GLU A 39 -7.36 -4.14 -12.63
N ARG A 40 -7.22 -5.44 -12.33
CA ARG A 40 -8.34 -6.40 -12.30
C ARG A 40 -9.13 -6.34 -11.00
N ARG A 41 -8.52 -5.85 -9.92
CA ARG A 41 -9.10 -5.79 -8.58
C ARG A 41 -8.73 -4.45 -7.92
N PRO A 42 -9.48 -3.37 -8.19
CA PRO A 42 -9.12 -2.02 -7.76
C PRO A 42 -9.16 -1.80 -6.24
N HIS A 43 -9.71 -2.76 -5.49
CA HIS A 43 -9.67 -2.81 -4.02
C HIS A 43 -8.44 -3.55 -3.49
N LEU A 44 -7.57 -4.08 -4.35
CA LEU A 44 -6.31 -4.70 -3.92
C LEU A 44 -5.14 -3.83 -4.34
N MET A 45 -4.27 -3.57 -3.38
CA MET A 45 -3.03 -2.86 -3.58
C MET A 45 -1.86 -3.79 -3.30
N LEU A 46 -0.90 -3.87 -4.22
CA LEU A 46 0.37 -4.54 -4.01
C LEU A 46 1.40 -3.51 -3.57
N VAL A 47 2.07 -3.81 -2.46
CA VAL A 47 3.18 -3.00 -1.95
C VAL A 47 4.40 -3.88 -1.75
N SER A 48 5.47 -3.52 -2.44
CA SER A 48 6.80 -4.09 -2.31
C SER A 48 7.64 -3.16 -1.45
N TYR A 49 8.22 -3.67 -0.37
CA TYR A 49 9.00 -2.87 0.57
C TYR A 49 10.26 -3.62 1.04
N ASP A 50 11.25 -2.85 1.47
CA ASP A 50 12.49 -3.37 2.04
C ASP A 50 12.29 -3.64 3.54
N THR A 51 12.31 -4.91 3.93
CA THR A 51 12.11 -5.35 5.31
C THR A 51 13.23 -4.91 6.25
N GLU A 52 14.39 -4.51 5.73
CA GLU A 52 15.47 -3.94 6.52
C GLU A 52 15.21 -2.46 6.88
N ARG A 53 14.31 -1.79 6.15
CA ARG A 53 14.04 -0.34 6.30
C ARG A 53 12.66 -0.02 6.83
N THR A 54 11.68 -0.89 6.59
CA THR A 54 10.31 -0.74 7.07
C THR A 54 9.63 -2.10 7.23
N SER A 55 8.59 -2.17 8.04
CA SER A 55 7.81 -3.40 8.22
C SER A 55 6.41 -3.27 7.62
N SER A 56 5.77 -4.40 7.31
CA SER A 56 4.37 -4.42 6.85
C SER A 56 3.43 -3.68 7.79
N PHE A 57 3.68 -3.76 9.11
CA PHE A 57 2.88 -3.07 10.12
C PHE A 57 3.01 -1.55 10.04
N GLU A 58 4.22 -1.04 9.83
CA GLU A 58 4.45 0.39 9.61
C GLU A 58 3.79 0.87 8.33
N VAL A 59 3.94 0.12 7.24
CA VAL A 59 3.29 0.41 5.95
C VAL A 59 1.76 0.46 6.11
N LEU A 60 1.16 -0.50 6.83
CA LEU A 60 -0.26 -0.52 7.16
C LEU A 60 -0.69 0.65 8.04
N ALA A 61 0.05 0.94 9.11
CA ALA A 61 -0.24 2.05 10.02
C ALA A 61 -0.27 3.38 9.25
N GLN A 62 0.63 3.54 8.28
CA GLN A 62 0.65 4.72 7.41
C GLN A 62 -0.56 4.79 6.48
N MET A 63 -1.05 3.66 5.95
CA MET A 63 -2.30 3.64 5.17
C MET A 63 -3.53 3.99 6.00
N MET A 64 -3.63 3.44 7.22
CA MET A 64 -4.75 3.74 8.13
C MET A 64 -4.78 5.23 8.51
N GLY A 65 -3.62 5.87 8.64
CA GLY A 65 -3.50 7.30 8.87
C GLY A 65 -4.05 8.18 7.74
N GLN A 66 -4.24 7.63 6.53
CA GLN A 66 -4.82 8.35 5.39
C GLN A 66 -6.36 8.22 5.30
N GLN A 67 -7.03 7.82 6.38
CA GLN A 67 -8.50 7.66 6.44
C GLN A 67 -9.04 6.54 5.54
N VAL A 68 -8.17 5.64 5.10
CA VAL A 68 -8.49 4.48 4.28
C VAL A 68 -8.53 3.26 5.17
N ARG A 69 -9.63 2.50 5.14
CA ARG A 69 -9.66 1.16 5.74
C ARG A 69 -8.81 0.23 4.87
N ALA A 70 -7.58 0.02 5.33
CA ALA A 70 -6.63 -0.89 4.71
C ALA A 70 -6.45 -2.11 5.62
N GLU A 71 -6.64 -3.30 5.08
CA GLU A 71 -6.45 -4.56 5.80
C GLU A 71 -5.40 -5.40 5.08
N ARG A 72 -4.53 -6.07 5.86
CA ARG A 72 -3.55 -7.00 5.30
C ARG A 72 -4.27 -8.29 4.90
N ILE A 73 -4.04 -8.75 3.68
CA ILE A 73 -4.49 -10.06 3.23
C ILE A 73 -3.26 -10.97 3.17
N GLY A 74 -3.16 -11.92 4.11
CA GLY A 74 -2.03 -12.86 4.23
C GLY A 74 -1.33 -12.78 5.58
#